data_AF-A0A4D4MUQ4-F1
#
_entry.id   AF-A0A4D4MUQ4-F1
#
_cell.length_a   1.000
_cell.length_b   1.000
_cell.length_c   1.000
_cell.angle_alpha   90.00
_cell.angle_beta   90.00
_cell.angle_gamma   90.00
#
_symmetry.space_group_name_H-M   'P 1'
#
loop_
_entity.id
_entity.type
_entity.pdbx_description
1 polymer ?
#
loop_
_entity_poly.entity_id
_entity_poly.type
_entity_poly.pdbx_seq_one_letter_code
_entity_poly.pdbx_strand_id
1 'polypeptide(L)' 'MPRRFLFVLGSSRSNGNTELLARAAAEQLPGDVEQQWISLAGHRLPDFGISGTTPTTAAPRTTNSRCCSTPPSPRPTW' A
#
# COMPACT_ATOMS: atom_id res chain seq x y z
N MET A 1 9.70 23.35 19.08
CA MET A 1 8.45 22.87 18.44
C MET A 1 8.44 21.35 18.55
N PRO A 2 7.41 20.72 19.13
CA PRO A 2 7.33 19.27 19.19
C PRO A 2 7.24 18.70 17.76
N ARG A 3 7.96 17.61 17.49
CA ARG A 3 7.89 16.89 16.21
C ARG A 3 6.64 16.01 16.22
N ARG A 4 5.90 15.99 15.11
CA ARG A 4 4.68 15.17 14.97
C ARG A 4 4.87 14.13 13.87
N PHE A 5 4.51 12.88 14.19
CA PHE A 5 4.54 11.75 13.26
C PHE A 5 3.14 11.24 12.98
N LEU A 6 2.84 10.98 11.71
CA LEU A 6 1.59 10.38 11.27
C LEU A 6 1.85 8.97 10.74
N PHE A 7 1.21 7.99 11.37
CA PHE A 7 1.21 6.59 10.94
C PHE A 7 -0.10 6.30 10.18
N VAL A 8 0.02 5.91 8.92
CA VAL A 8 -1.12 5.55 8.05
C VAL A 8 -1.10 4.05 7.76
N LEU A 9 -2.12 3.35 8.24
CA LEU A 9 -2.31 1.92 8.01
C LEU A 9 -3.14 1.70 6.74
N GLY A 10 -2.48 1.26 5.67
CA GLY A 10 -3.10 0.94 4.38
C GLY A 10 -3.52 -0.52 4.20
N SER A 11 -3.24 -1.39 5.19
CA SER A 11 -3.66 -2.80 5.14
C SER A 11 -5.18 -2.91 5.30
N SER A 12 -5.82 -3.71 4.47
CA SER A 12 -7.25 -4.07 4.61
C SER A 12 -7.50 -5.05 5.76
N ARG A 13 -6.46 -5.73 6.24
CA ARG A 13 -6.51 -6.65 7.39
C ARG A 13 -6.05 -5.93 8.66
N SER A 14 -6.85 -6.02 9.73
CA SER A 14 -6.46 -5.65 11.08
C SER A 14 -5.41 -6.61 11.63
N ASN A 15 -4.52 -6.13 12.51
CA ASN A 15 -3.46 -6.93 13.15
C ASN A 15 -2.52 -7.63 12.14
N GLY A 16 -2.39 -7.08 10.93
CA GLY A 16 -1.46 -7.58 9.93
C GLY A 16 -0.02 -7.16 10.20
N ASN A 17 0.93 -7.76 9.49
CA ASN A 17 2.36 -7.47 9.62
C ASN A 17 2.68 -5.97 9.49
N THR A 18 1.99 -5.26 8.59
CA THR A 18 2.17 -3.81 8.40
C THR A 18 1.83 -3.02 9.66
N GLU A 19 0.75 -3.38 10.36
CA GLU A 19 0.37 -2.70 11.60
C GLU A 19 1.40 -3.00 12.70
N LEU A 20 1.80 -4.27 12.87
CA LEU A 20 2.79 -4.65 13.88
C LEU A 20 4.13 -3.95 13.66
N LEU A 21 4.60 -3.87 12.41
CA LEU A 21 5.83 -3.14 12.07
C LEU A 21 5.71 -1.65 12.32
N ALA A 22 4.56 -1.04 12.00
CA ALA A 22 4.32 0.37 12.28
C ALA A 22 4.32 0.66 13.79
N ARG A 23 3.72 -0.22 14.60
CA ARG A 23 3.73 -0.11 16.07
C ARG A 23 5.14 -0.21 16.64
N ALA A 24 5.91 -1.21 16.21
CA ALA A 24 7.30 -1.36 16.62
C ALA A 24 8.15 -0.15 16.23
N ALA A 25 7.91 0.46 15.06
CA ALA A 25 8.60 1.69 14.65
C ALA A 25 8.21 2.90 15.52
N ALA A 26 6.93 2.99 15.89
CA ALA A 26 6.42 4.07 16.74
C ALA A 26 6.95 4.01 18.18
N GLU A 27 7.20 2.81 18.70
CA GLU A 27 7.83 2.58 20.01
C GLU A 27 9.28 3.07 20.07
N GLN A 28 9.97 3.16 18.93
CA GLN A 28 11.34 3.67 18.85
C GLN A 28 11.42 5.21 18.84
N LEU A 29 10.26 5.88 18.79
CA LEU A 29 10.23 7.34 18.81
C LEU A 29 10.43 7.88 20.24
N PRO A 30 11.08 9.05 20.39
CA PRO A 30 11.17 9.73 21.67
C PRO A 30 9.79 9.99 22.30
N GLY A 31 9.66 9.84 23.62
CA GLY A 31 8.36 9.93 24.32
C GLY A 31 7.71 11.33 24.32
N ASP A 32 8.42 12.36 23.88
CA ASP A 32 7.95 13.74 23.78
C ASP A 32 7.38 14.11 22.39
N VAL A 33 7.41 13.18 21.43
CA VAL A 33 6.86 13.41 20.08
C VAL A 33 5.40 13.01 19.99
N GLU A 34 4.62 13.82 19.28
CA GLU A 34 3.21 13.54 19.05
C GLU A 34 3.07 12.44 17.98
N GLN A 35 2.24 11.44 18.24
CA GLN A 35 1.94 10.34 17.31
C GLN A 35 0.46 10.34 16.96
N GLN A 36 0.15 10.40 15.66
CA GLN A 36 -1.21 10.30 15.13
C GLN A 36 -1.35 9.03 14.30
N TRP A 37 -2.49 8.36 14.41
CA TRP A 37 -2.77 7.10 13.71
C TRP A 37 -4.04 7.20 12.86
N ILE A 38 -3.96 6.77 11.59
CA ILE A 38 -5.10 6.68 10.67
C ILE A 38 -5.14 5.27 10.07
N SER A 39 -6.31 4.63 10.10
CA SER A 39 -6.54 3.34 9.43
C SER A 39 -7.42 3.51 8.21
N LEU A 40 -6.89 3.28 7.01
CA LEU A 40 -7.63 3.43 5.76
C LEU A 40 -8.71 2.35 5.61
N ALA A 41 -8.57 1.20 6.28
CA ALA A 41 -9.61 0.17 6.29
C ALA A 41 -10.93 0.64 6.91
N GLY A 42 -10.88 1.60 7.85
CA GLY A 42 -12.06 2.20 8.48
C GLY A 42 -12.64 3.39 7.73
N HIS A 43 -11.97 3.90 6.70
CA HIS A 43 -12.38 5.10 5.98
C HIS A 43 -12.78 4.76 4.54
N ARG A 44 -14.04 5.06 4.19
CA ARG A 44 -14.49 5.09 2.79
C ARG A 44 -13.84 6.30 2.11
N LEU A 45 -12.68 6.07 1.51
CA LEU A 45 -11.99 7.08 0.72
C LEU A 45 -12.66 7.19 -0.65
N PRO A 46 -12.75 8.40 -1.23
CA PRO A 46 -13.16 8.53 -2.62
C PRO A 46 -12.23 7.73 -3.52
N ASP A 47 -12.78 7.18 -4.60
CA ASP A 47 -11.95 6.58 -5.64
C ASP A 47 -11.01 7.63 -6.23
N PHE A 48 -9.80 7.20 -6.58
CA PHE A 48 -8.84 8.06 -7.25
C PHE A 48 -9.32 8.36 -8.67
N GLY A 49 -9.84 9.57 -8.89
CA GLY A 49 -10.25 10.04 -10.20
C GLY A 49 -9.03 10.40 -11.06
N ILE A 50 -9.06 10.01 -12.33
CA ILE A 50 -8.05 10.49 -13.29
C ILE A 50 -8.30 11.98 -13.55
N SER A 51 -7.35 12.83 -13.18
CA SER A 51 -7.45 14.26 -13.45
C SER A 51 -7.10 14.50 -14.93
N GLY A 52 -8.13 14.60 -15.78
CA GLY A 52 -8.01 15.13 -17.14
C GLY A 52 -7.93 14.13 -18.29
N THR A 53 -8.81 13.13 -18.38
CA THR A 53 -9.04 12.47 -19.68
C THR A 53 -9.70 13.45 -20.63
N THR A 54 -8.88 14.17 -21.41
CA THR A 54 -9.24 14.38 -22.81
C THR A 54 -9.46 12.97 -23.38
N PRO A 55 -10.57 12.70 -24.10
CA PRO A 55 -10.75 11.42 -24.76
C PRO A 55 -9.69 11.27 -25.85
N THR A 56 -8.52 10.74 -25.49
CA THR A 56 -7.59 10.16 -26.46
C THR A 56 -8.28 8.93 -27.00
N THR A 57 -8.72 9.03 -28.26
CA THR A 57 -9.18 7.93 -29.09
C THR A 57 -8.41 6.65 -28.76
N ALA A 58 -9.15 5.62 -28.33
CA ALA A 58 -8.58 4.33 -27.99
C ALA A 58 -7.74 3.79 -29.15
N ALA A 59 -6.44 3.62 -28.93
CA ALA A 59 -5.63 2.77 -29.79
C ALA A 59 -6.16 1.32 -29.67
N PRO A 60 -6.20 0.54 -30.77
CA PRO A 60 -6.69 -0.83 -30.73
C PRO A 60 -5.84 -1.68 -29.77
N ARG A 61 -6.53 -2.46 -28.92
CA ARG A 61 -5.91 -3.42 -28.00
C ARG A 61 -5.00 -4.39 -28.74
N THR A 62 -3.70 -4.33 -28.50
CA THR A 62 -2.83 -5.49 -28.66
C THR A 62 -2.99 -6.38 -27.43
N THR A 63 -3.55 -7.57 -27.62
CA THR A 63 -3.70 -8.59 -26.58
C THR A 63 -2.32 -9.00 -26.04
N ASN A 64 -2.08 -8.79 -24.75
CA ASN A 64 -0.82 -9.15 -24.10
C ASN A 64 -0.82 -10.65 -23.72
N SER A 65 -0.68 -11.52 -24.71
CA SER A 65 -0.79 -12.99 -24.55
C SER A 65 0.47 -13.66 -24.00
N ARG A 66 1.41 -12.93 -23.41
CA ARG A 66 2.77 -13.46 -23.14
C ARG A 66 3.30 -13.19 -21.73
N CYS A 67 2.44 -13.19 -20.71
CA CYS A 67 2.87 -13.10 -19.30
C CYS A 67 2.92 -14.45 -18.56
N CYS A 68 2.40 -15.55 -19.11
CA CYS A 68 2.32 -16.83 -18.40
C CYS A 68 3.30 -17.92 -18.88
N SER A 69 4.27 -17.58 -19.71
CA SER A 69 5.28 -18.54 -20.21
C SER A 69 6.51 -18.60 -19.29
N THR A 70 6.31 -18.88 -18.00
CA THR A 70 7.43 -19.27 -17.10
C THR A 70 7.27 -20.75 -16.78
N PRO A 71 8.19 -21.64 -17.20
CA PRO A 71 8.15 -23.03 -16.76
C PRO A 71 8.36 -23.11 -15.24
N PRO A 72 7.77 -24.09 -14.54
CA PRO A 72 7.92 -24.21 -13.10
C PRO A 72 9.39 -24.45 -12.73
N SER A 73 9.97 -23.58 -11.89
CA SER A 73 11.26 -23.84 -11.26
C SER A 73 11.17 -25.13 -10.42
N PRO A 74 12.17 -26.03 -10.49
CA PRO A 74 12.24 -27.16 -9.56
C PRO A 74 12.47 -26.62 -8.14
N ARG A 75 11.69 -27.14 -7.19
CA ARG A 75 11.82 -26.79 -5.76
C ARG A 75 13.21 -27.21 -5.27
N PRO A 76 13.96 -26.36 -4.55
CA PRO A 76 15.14 -26.82 -3.84
C PRO A 76 14.70 -27.66 -2.64
N THR A 77 15.18 -28.90 -2.58
CA THR A 77 15.13 -29.73 -1.38
C THR A 77 16.29 -29.35 -0.48
N TRP A 78 16.00 -28.61 0.59
CA TRP A 78 16.74 -28.63 1.84
C TRP A 78 15.74 -28.43 2.99
#